data_AF-A0A6A4HC36-F1
#
_entry.id   AF-A0A6A4HC36-F1
#
_cell.length_a   1.000
_cell.length_b   1.000
_cell.length_c   1.000
_cell.angle_alpha   90.00
_cell.angle_beta   90.00
_cell.angle_gamma   90.00
#
_symmetry.space_group_name_H-M   'P 1'
#
loop_
_entity.id
_entity.type
_entity.pdbx_description
1 polymer ?
#
loop_
_entity_poly.entity_id
_entity_poly.type
_entity_poly.pdbx_seq_one_letter_code
_entity_poly.pdbx_strand_id
1 'polypeptide(L)'
;IGGFNYERDHGYQILWDSLDSAHRWLKREMAEKTIELRRKDFTRNRNESPVWLEKSIYICAWNGTGGIKKEEKMQRNYKVGTKRIKGGCQCCLTMKTYPETSKVLGLYKVEHTHELGNANICYTCVPEDDWVEI
;
A
#
# COMPACT_ATOMS: atom_id res chain seq x y z
N ILE A 1 3.16 12.87 -21.63
CA ILE A 1 1.93 12.19 -21.15
C ILE A 1 2.19 11.72 -19.71
N GLY A 2 1.25 11.91 -18.78
CA GLY A 2 1.43 11.56 -17.36
C GLY A 2 1.83 12.71 -16.43
N GLY A 3 1.37 13.94 -16.71
CA GLY A 3 1.43 15.05 -15.75
C GLY A 3 0.18 15.10 -14.86
N PHE A 4 0.21 15.93 -13.83
CA PHE A 4 -0.84 16.03 -12.80
C PHE A 4 -2.28 16.11 -13.37
N ASN A 5 -2.53 17.07 -14.27
CA ASN A 5 -3.87 17.26 -14.84
C ASN A 5 -4.33 16.08 -15.70
N TYR A 6 -3.41 15.44 -16.42
CA TYR A 6 -3.72 14.27 -17.23
C TYR A 6 -4.10 13.07 -16.34
N GLU A 7 -3.29 12.78 -15.32
CA GLU A 7 -3.55 11.63 -14.45
C GLU A 7 -4.83 11.77 -13.61
N ARG A 8 -5.16 13.01 -13.19
CA ARG A 8 -6.44 13.33 -12.55
C ARG A 8 -7.64 12.96 -13.43
N ASP A 9 -7.54 13.23 -14.72
CA ASP A 9 -8.61 12.95 -15.69
C ASP A 9 -8.70 11.45 -16.07
N HIS A 10 -7.60 10.70 -15.86
CA HIS A 10 -7.46 9.30 -16.30
C HIS A 10 -7.49 8.28 -15.14
N GLY A 11 -8.26 8.56 -14.10
CA GLY A 11 -8.63 7.56 -13.08
C GLY A 11 -7.88 7.64 -11.75
N TYR A 12 -6.99 8.61 -11.52
CA TYR A 12 -6.51 8.89 -10.16
C TYR A 12 -7.60 9.59 -9.36
N GLN A 13 -8.35 8.81 -8.58
CA GLN A 13 -9.57 9.23 -7.89
C GLN A 13 -9.32 10.05 -6.62
N ILE A 14 -8.16 9.84 -5.98
CA ILE A 14 -7.89 10.46 -4.68
C ILE A 14 -6.89 11.59 -4.85
N LEU A 15 -7.17 12.72 -4.20
CA LEU A 15 -6.30 13.88 -4.16
C LEU A 15 -6.04 14.23 -2.69
N TRP A 16 -4.77 14.29 -2.31
CA TRP A 16 -4.35 14.78 -0.99
C TRP A 16 -3.58 16.08 -1.15
N ASP A 17 -3.68 16.98 -0.18
CA ASP A 17 -2.97 18.27 -0.21
C ASP A 17 -1.46 18.15 0.06
N SER A 18 -1.05 17.06 0.69
CA SER A 18 0.35 16.77 0.99
C SER A 18 0.62 15.27 1.10
N LEU A 19 1.90 14.90 1.02
CA LEU A 19 2.34 13.52 1.25
C LEU A 19 2.06 13.02 2.67
N ASP A 20 2.15 13.91 3.67
CA ASP A 20 1.76 13.60 5.05
C ASP A 20 0.27 13.26 5.14
N SER A 21 -0.60 14.07 4.51
CA SER A 21 -2.04 13.80 4.45
C SER A 21 -2.34 12.46 3.78
N ALA A 22 -1.61 12.12 2.71
CA ALA A 22 -1.72 10.82 2.05
C ALA A 22 -1.29 9.66 2.95
N HIS A 23 -0.22 9.82 3.73
CA HIS A 23 0.22 8.81 4.70
C HIS A 23 -0.74 8.65 5.88
N ARG A 24 -1.34 9.74 6.38
CA ARG A 24 -2.38 9.67 7.42
C ARG A 24 -3.62 8.93 6.93
N TRP A 25 -4.05 9.23 5.70
CA TRP A 25 -5.12 8.49 5.05
C TRP A 25 -4.77 7.00 4.93
N LEU A 26 -3.58 6.67 4.46
CA LEU A 26 -3.12 5.27 4.33
C LEU A 26 -3.13 4.53 5.68
N LYS A 27 -2.67 5.17 6.75
CA LYS A 27 -2.72 4.58 8.11
C LYS A 27 -4.15 4.30 8.55
N ARG A 28 -5.04 5.28 8.38
CA ARG A 28 -6.46 5.15 8.73
C ARG A 28 -7.12 4.03 7.94
N GLU A 29 -6.89 3.99 6.62
CA GLU A 29 -7.43 2.97 5.73
C GLU A 29 -6.99 1.56 6.15
N MET A 30 -5.73 1.40 6.55
CA MET A 30 -5.21 0.13 7.07
C MET A 30 -5.86 -0.29 8.39
N ALA A 31 -6.08 0.66 9.30
CA ALA A 31 -6.75 0.40 10.57
C ALA A 31 -8.23 0.04 10.38
N GLU A 32 -8.98 0.88 9.66
CA GLU A 32 -10.43 0.73 9.44
C GLU A 32 -10.78 -0.59 8.72
N LYS A 33 -9.96 -0.99 7.74
CA LYS A 33 -10.20 -2.24 7.00
C LYS A 33 -9.50 -3.45 7.62
N THR A 34 -8.70 -3.23 8.65
CA THR A 34 -7.83 -4.24 9.25
C THR A 34 -6.98 -4.91 8.17
N ILE A 35 -6.27 -4.12 7.37
CA ILE A 35 -5.40 -4.59 6.27
C ILE A 35 -3.99 -4.05 6.42
N GLU A 36 -3.03 -4.74 5.81
CA GLU A 36 -1.64 -4.29 5.78
C GLU A 36 -1.23 -4.03 4.34
N LEU A 37 -1.03 -2.75 4.00
CA LEU A 37 -0.49 -2.31 2.72
C LEU A 37 1.01 -2.03 2.86
N ARG A 38 1.83 -2.80 2.14
CA ARG A 38 3.29 -2.67 2.15
C ARG A 38 3.77 -1.96 0.91
N ARG A 39 4.76 -1.09 1.05
CA ARG A 39 5.43 -0.47 -0.10
C ARG A 39 6.14 -1.56 -0.90
N LYS A 40 5.68 -1.79 -2.13
CA LYS A 40 6.28 -2.70 -3.10
C LYS A 40 7.41 -2.03 -3.85
N ASP A 41 7.15 -0.82 -4.33
CA ASP A 41 8.04 -0.11 -5.23
C ASP A 41 8.06 1.38 -4.89
N PHE A 42 9.21 1.98 -5.16
CA PHE A 42 9.44 3.40 -5.03
C PHE A 42 10.35 3.85 -6.16
N THR A 43 9.80 4.66 -7.07
CA THR A 43 10.54 5.17 -8.22
C THR A 43 10.61 6.69 -8.13
N ARG A 44 11.81 7.23 -8.38
CA ARG A 44 12.03 8.66 -8.59
C ARG A 44 12.28 8.94 -10.06
N ASN A 45 11.62 9.96 -10.60
CA ASN A 45 11.87 10.41 -11.95
C ASN A 45 13.20 11.17 -12.00
N ARG A 46 14.10 10.78 -12.90
CA ARG A 46 15.44 11.36 -13.05
C ARG A 46 15.59 12.20 -14.33
N ASN A 47 14.50 12.48 -15.04
CA ASN A 47 14.53 13.31 -16.23
C ASN A 47 14.85 14.77 -15.87
N GLU A 48 15.48 15.50 -16.79
CA GLU A 48 15.81 16.93 -16.62
C GLU A 48 14.57 17.81 -16.42
N SER A 49 13.42 17.42 -16.99
CA SER A 49 12.13 18.08 -16.80
C SER A 49 11.07 17.03 -16.45
N PRO A 50 10.98 16.60 -15.18
CA PRO A 50 10.14 15.48 -14.79
C PRO A 50 8.66 15.90 -14.73
N VAL A 51 7.78 15.17 -15.41
CA VAL A 51 6.32 15.41 -15.35
C VAL A 51 5.68 14.95 -14.02
N TRP A 52 6.37 14.11 -13.26
CA TRP A 52 6.06 13.66 -11.90
C TRP A 52 7.39 13.39 -11.19
N LEU A 53 7.45 13.57 -9.87
CA LEU A 53 8.70 13.45 -9.10
C LEU A 53 8.90 12.04 -8.53
N GLU A 54 7.96 11.59 -7.71
CA GLU A 54 8.07 10.33 -7.00
C GLU A 54 6.80 9.52 -7.19
N LYS A 55 6.96 8.21 -7.38
CA LYS A 55 5.89 7.23 -7.47
C LYS A 55 6.09 6.17 -6.41
N SER A 56 5.12 6.03 -5.51
CA SER A 56 5.10 4.97 -4.50
C SER A 56 3.99 3.99 -4.81
N ILE A 57 4.29 2.69 -4.85
CA ILE A 57 3.31 1.63 -5.03
C ILE A 57 3.23 0.80 -3.76
N TYR A 58 2.04 0.71 -3.18
CA TYR A 58 1.72 -0.15 -2.05
C TYR A 58 0.83 -1.30 -2.51
N ILE A 59 1.07 -2.50 -1.96
CA ILE A 59 0.28 -3.70 -2.23
C ILE A 59 -0.13 -4.35 -0.92
N CYS A 60 -1.23 -5.10 -0.95
CA CYS A 60 -1.62 -5.91 0.21
C CYS A 60 -0.54 -6.95 0.57
N ALA A 61 -0.27 -7.12 1.87
CA ALA A 61 0.72 -8.05 2.42
C ALA A 61 0.47 -9.51 2.01
N TRP A 62 -0.77 -9.86 1.68
CA TRP A 62 -1.15 -11.18 1.16
C TRP A 62 -0.54 -11.53 -0.20
N ASN A 63 -0.04 -10.53 -0.94
CA ASN A 63 0.77 -10.78 -2.14
C ASN A 63 2.15 -11.39 -1.82
N GLY A 64 2.65 -11.18 -0.60
CA GLY A 64 4.02 -11.52 -0.22
C GLY A 64 5.07 -10.60 -0.88
N THR A 65 6.19 -10.39 -0.19
CA THR A 65 7.30 -9.55 -0.66
C THR A 65 8.40 -10.32 -1.42
N GLY A 66 8.09 -11.51 -1.95
CA GLY A 66 9.01 -12.24 -2.85
C GLY A 66 10.35 -12.68 -2.25
N GLY A 67 10.56 -12.60 -0.93
CA GLY A 67 11.79 -13.08 -0.30
C GLY A 67 11.83 -14.61 -0.23
N ILE A 68 12.77 -15.24 -0.92
CA ILE A 68 13.24 -16.60 -0.61
C ILE A 68 14.17 -16.46 0.58
N LYS A 69 13.76 -16.93 1.77
CA LYS A 69 14.67 -16.99 2.91
C LYS A 69 15.68 -18.12 2.65
N LYS A 70 16.97 -17.82 2.68
CA LYS A 70 18.08 -18.78 2.55
C LYS A 70 18.35 -19.60 3.83
N GLU A 71 17.58 -19.39 4.90
CA GLU A 71 17.89 -19.92 6.22
C GLU A 71 16.91 -21.04 6.62
N GLU A 72 17.47 -22.15 7.12
CA GLU A 72 16.72 -23.23 7.76
C GLU A 72 15.99 -22.69 9.00
N LYS A 73 14.66 -22.84 9.01
CA LYS A 73 13.85 -22.43 10.16
C LYS A 73 13.99 -23.48 11.26
N MET A 74 14.39 -23.03 12.45
CA MET A 74 14.25 -23.80 13.69
C MET A 74 12.79 -24.27 13.82
N GLN A 75 12.59 -25.57 14.05
CA GLN A 75 11.26 -26.18 14.15
C GLN A 75 10.50 -25.54 15.32
N ARG A 76 9.45 -24.78 15.02
CA ARG A 76 8.53 -24.23 16.02
C ARG A 76 7.34 -25.19 16.16
N ASN A 77 6.85 -25.36 17.39
CA ASN A 77 5.73 -26.26 17.71
C ASN A 77 4.40 -25.90 17.00
N TYR A 78 4.29 -24.70 16.42
CA TYR A 78 3.11 -24.30 15.65
C TYR A 78 3.51 -23.53 14.38
N LYS A 79 3.02 -23.99 13.23
CA LYS A 79 3.18 -23.33 11.93
C LYS A 79 1.92 -22.52 11.65
N VAL A 80 1.99 -21.19 11.80
CA VAL A 80 0.95 -20.30 11.26
C VAL A 80 0.86 -20.55 9.76
N GLY A 81 -0.34 -20.83 9.27
CA GLY A 81 -0.61 -21.06 7.85
C GLY A 81 -0.02 -19.96 6.96
N THR A 82 0.42 -20.33 5.76
CA THR A 82 1.02 -19.37 4.83
C THR A 82 0.00 -18.30 4.42
N LYS A 83 0.28 -17.03 4.71
CA LYS A 83 -0.46 -15.82 4.29
C LYS A 83 -0.54 -15.58 2.77
N ARG A 84 -0.20 -16.55 1.92
CA ARG A 84 -0.09 -16.35 0.46
C ARG A 84 -1.29 -16.96 -0.24
N ILE A 85 -2.04 -16.12 -0.94
CA ILE A 85 -3.11 -16.56 -1.84
C ILE A 85 -2.51 -16.82 -3.22
N LYS A 86 -2.90 -17.92 -3.84
CA LYS A 86 -2.52 -18.24 -5.22
C LYS A 86 -3.12 -17.18 -6.15
N GLY A 87 -2.27 -16.41 -6.83
CA GLY A 87 -2.70 -15.28 -7.67
C GLY A 87 -2.65 -13.92 -6.98
N GLY A 88 -2.39 -13.86 -5.66
CA GLY A 88 -2.22 -12.62 -4.92
C GLY A 88 -3.51 -11.83 -4.66
N CYS A 89 -3.36 -10.71 -3.98
CA CYS A 89 -4.42 -9.76 -3.69
C CYS A 89 -4.37 -8.59 -4.68
N GLN A 90 -5.52 -8.26 -5.26
CA GLN A 90 -5.63 -7.19 -6.27
C GLN A 90 -5.54 -5.78 -5.66
N CYS A 91 -5.74 -5.65 -4.35
CA CYS A 91 -5.66 -4.38 -3.65
C CYS A 91 -4.28 -3.75 -3.79
N CYS A 92 -4.26 -2.55 -4.34
CA CYS A 92 -3.05 -1.77 -4.53
C CYS A 92 -3.35 -0.27 -4.48
N LEU A 93 -2.35 0.49 -4.05
CA LEU A 93 -2.39 1.93 -3.97
C LEU A 93 -1.17 2.50 -4.67
N THR A 94 -1.38 3.38 -5.64
CA THR A 94 -0.30 4.13 -6.28
C THR A 94 -0.43 5.59 -5.88
N MET A 95 0.62 6.15 -5.29
CA MET A 95 0.74 7.57 -4.97
C MET A 95 1.77 8.22 -5.89
N LYS A 96 1.48 9.43 -6.37
CA LYS A 96 2.38 10.24 -7.18
C LYS A 96 2.48 11.67 -6.70
N THR A 97 3.70 12.21 -6.70
CA THR A 97 4.02 13.61 -6.43
C THR A 97 4.49 14.32 -7.70
N TYR A 98 4.41 15.65 -7.74
CA TYR A 98 4.65 16.45 -8.95
C TYR A 98 5.48 17.70 -8.63
N PRO A 99 6.25 18.25 -9.58
CA PRO A 99 7.23 19.32 -9.30
C PRO A 99 6.64 20.66 -8.88
N GLU A 100 5.41 20.95 -9.30
CA GLU A 100 4.79 22.26 -9.16
C GLU A 100 3.67 22.27 -8.11
N THR A 101 3.49 21.18 -7.35
CA THR A 101 2.44 21.09 -6.35
C THR A 101 2.84 20.18 -5.20
N SER A 102 2.42 20.56 -3.98
CA SER A 102 2.49 19.67 -2.82
C SER A 102 1.46 18.53 -2.89
N LYS A 103 0.48 18.64 -3.80
CA LYS A 103 -0.62 17.69 -3.92
C LYS A 103 -0.13 16.33 -4.39
N VAL A 104 -0.77 15.29 -3.84
CA VAL A 104 -0.48 13.90 -4.16
C VAL A 104 -1.71 13.29 -4.83
N LEU A 105 -1.52 12.65 -5.97
CA LEU A 105 -2.57 11.88 -6.64
C LEU A 105 -2.49 10.42 -6.26
N GLY A 106 -3.64 9.85 -5.95
CA GLY A 106 -3.84 8.46 -5.56
C GLY A 106 -4.70 7.70 -6.55
N LEU A 107 -4.20 6.56 -6.99
CA LEU A 107 -4.99 5.52 -7.63
C LEU A 107 -5.10 4.35 -6.64
N TYR A 108 -6.29 4.14 -6.10
CA TYR A 108 -6.55 3.10 -5.11
C TYR A 108 -7.52 2.05 -5.66
N LYS A 109 -7.06 0.81 -5.72
CA LYS A 109 -7.91 -0.35 -5.99
C LYS A 109 -8.23 -1.02 -4.66
N VAL A 110 -9.48 -0.92 -4.26
CA VAL A 110 -9.97 -1.38 -2.95
C VAL A 110 -10.26 -2.89 -2.90
N GLU A 111 -10.39 -3.55 -4.05
CA GLU A 111 -10.83 -4.95 -4.10
C GLU A 111 -9.79 -5.91 -3.50
N HIS A 112 -10.21 -6.66 -2.49
CA HIS A 112 -9.43 -7.71 -1.85
C HIS A 112 -9.93 -9.09 -2.27
N THR A 113 -9.00 -10.01 -2.49
CA THR A 113 -9.29 -11.43 -2.78
C THR A 113 -9.28 -12.30 -1.52
N HIS A 114 -9.43 -11.68 -0.35
CA HIS A 114 -9.42 -12.32 0.96
C HIS A 114 -10.34 -11.60 1.93
N GLU A 115 -10.70 -12.30 3.00
CA GLU A 115 -11.51 -11.74 4.07
C GLU A 115 -10.77 -10.60 4.79
N LEU A 116 -11.53 -9.58 5.17
CA LEU A 116 -11.08 -8.39 5.89
C LEU A 116 -11.54 -8.44 7.35
N GLY A 117 -11.14 -7.46 8.16
CA GLY A 117 -11.59 -7.34 9.55
C GLY A 117 -10.99 -8.41 10.47
N ASN A 118 -11.79 -8.93 11.41
CA ASN A 118 -11.33 -9.86 12.46
C ASN A 118 -10.66 -11.12 11.91
N ALA A 119 -11.07 -11.63 10.75
CA ALA A 119 -10.42 -12.77 10.10
C ALA A 119 -8.97 -12.48 9.68
N ASN A 120 -8.61 -11.20 9.51
CA ASN A 120 -7.30 -10.76 9.08
C ASN A 120 -6.41 -10.24 10.23
N ILE A 121 -6.93 -10.09 11.45
CA ILE A 121 -6.22 -9.51 12.60
C ILE A 121 -4.92 -10.27 12.94
N CYS A 122 -4.96 -11.61 12.87
CA CYS A 122 -3.81 -12.48 13.10
C CYS A 122 -2.71 -12.32 12.03
N TYR A 123 -3.04 -11.63 10.94
CA TYR A 123 -2.18 -11.46 9.78
C TYR A 123 -1.77 -10.01 9.52
N THR A 124 -2.29 -9.04 10.27
CA THR A 124 -1.86 -7.66 10.25
C THR A 124 -0.96 -7.36 11.44
N CYS A 125 0.25 -6.86 11.19
CA CYS A 125 1.06 -6.25 12.25
C CYS A 125 0.55 -4.82 12.52
N VAL A 126 -0.66 -4.69 13.07
CA VAL A 126 -1.08 -3.39 13.63
C VAL A 126 -0.38 -3.28 15.00
N PRO A 127 0.51 -2.29 15.22
CA PRO A 127 1.05 -2.07 16.56
C PRO A 127 -0.11 -1.78 17.52
N GLU A 128 -0.05 -2.34 18.73
CA GLU A 128 -1.10 -2.22 19.76
C GLU A 128 -1.46 -0.77 20.12
N ASP A 129 -0.62 0.22 19.79
CA ASP A 129 -0.83 1.64 20.07
C ASP A 129 -1.94 2.31 19.23
N ASP A 130 -2.44 1.69 18.15
CA ASP A 130 -3.44 2.28 17.25
C ASP A 130 -4.85 1.64 17.39
N TRP A 131 -5.10 0.83 18.43
CA TRP A 131 -6.46 0.41 18.80
C TRP A 131 -7.22 1.60 19.40
N VAL A 132 -7.74 2.48 18.54
CA VAL A 132 -8.80 3.40 18.94
C VAL A 132 -10.02 2.54 19.28
N GLU A 133 -10.43 2.58 20.54
CA GLU A 133 -11.63 1.91 21.05
C GLU A 133 -12.83 2.26 20.14
N ILE A 134 -13.46 1.22 19.58
CA ILE A 134 -14.71 1.29 18.81
C ILE A 134 -15.87 1.51 19.78
#